data_AF-A0A2E5VLC7-F1
#
_entry.id   AF-A0A2E5VLC7-F1
#
_cell.length_a   1.000
_cell.length_b   1.000
_cell.length_c   1.000
_cell.angle_alpha   90.00
_cell.angle_beta   90.00
_cell.angle_gamma   90.00
#
_symmetry.space_group_name_H-M   'P 1'
#
loop_
_entity.id
_entity.type
_entity.pdbx_description
1 polymer ?
#
loop_
_entity_poly.entity_id
_entity_poly.type
_entity_poly.pdbx_seq_one_letter_code
_entity_poly.pdbx_strand_id
1 'polypeptide(L)'
;MQSKTKLTSLVILTIMTTLEWGIGGEISTRIVTPGIEYRHEQHPGPISLHIVKMELGRKELAVVTNLANGTVFGRQTVSGQAKAVRRKSGQPLVAVNGDYFEMGWSGDARYRGTLEGIHIQNGELVHGPAHASFWVDDQGGPHLTVGEGAQFRVTWPDGSDASFRINCSTTAAKTEVGSSDIVLFTPSFGASTHTKGGLELVLTAVPDSQWLPLRANLSYTGRIRSINRKGDTPIGSETMVLSVVTQVAEELPTLRAGDRVKFVTTISPKFAGVRQAIGGGPPLIQNGKRLVGEGNENNRHPRTVVGFNETELFLVVVDGRQPGLSRGMHYGELADLMDRLGCTNALNMDGGGSSTMWLDGTLVNSPSGRMGQRPVGNALMILGRLVDRSGAN
;
A
#
# COMPACT_ATOMS: atom_id res chain seq x y z
N MET A 1 4.98 -45.38 -19.08
CA MET A 1 6.22 -44.98 -18.39
C MET A 1 6.53 -43.54 -18.78
N GLN A 2 6.01 -42.55 -18.05
CA GLN A 2 6.23 -41.13 -18.35
C GLN A 2 7.36 -40.59 -17.47
N SER A 3 8.43 -40.16 -18.13
CA SER A 3 9.56 -39.46 -17.52
C SER A 3 9.13 -38.07 -17.05
N LYS A 4 9.16 -37.85 -15.73
CA LYS A 4 9.01 -36.52 -15.11
C LYS A 4 10.40 -35.91 -15.00
N THR A 5 10.75 -35.02 -15.92
CA THR A 5 11.94 -34.18 -15.80
C THR A 5 11.64 -33.08 -14.79
N LYS A 6 12.15 -33.21 -13.56
CA LYS A 6 12.17 -32.13 -12.57
C LYS A 6 13.18 -31.09 -13.03
N LEU A 7 12.73 -29.86 -13.29
CA LEU A 7 13.62 -28.71 -13.39
C LEU A 7 14.16 -28.42 -11.99
N THR A 8 15.44 -28.69 -11.76
CA THR A 8 16.17 -28.25 -10.57
C THR A 8 16.58 -26.78 -10.77
N SER A 9 16.03 -25.88 -9.97
CA SER A 9 16.52 -24.50 -9.88
C SER A 9 17.95 -24.51 -9.31
N LEU A 10 18.91 -24.01 -10.08
CA LEU A 10 20.29 -23.84 -9.65
C LEU A 10 20.38 -22.56 -8.80
N VAL A 11 20.56 -22.72 -7.49
CA VAL A 11 20.85 -21.60 -6.58
C VAL A 11 22.35 -21.34 -6.66
N ILE A 12 22.75 -20.29 -7.38
CA ILE A 12 24.13 -19.79 -7.34
C ILE A 12 24.21 -18.79 -6.18
N LEU A 13 24.78 -19.24 -5.06
CA LEU A 13 25.15 -18.36 -3.94
C LEU A 13 26.58 -17.88 -4.19
N THR A 14 26.73 -16.60 -4.55
CA THR A 14 28.05 -15.97 -4.64
C THR A 14 28.32 -15.24 -3.33
N ILE A 15 29.19 -15.81 -2.49
CA ILE A 15 29.75 -15.10 -1.34
C ILE A 15 30.98 -14.35 -1.85
N MET A 16 30.85 -13.05 -2.13
CA MET A 16 32.00 -12.17 -2.33
C MET A 16 32.32 -11.50 -1.01
N THR A 17 33.37 -11.97 -0.34
CA THR A 17 34.06 -11.20 0.70
C THR A 17 34.94 -10.17 0.00
N THR A 18 34.43 -8.96 -0.25
CA THR A 18 35.28 -7.84 -0.65
C THR A 18 35.98 -7.32 0.61
N LEU A 19 37.24 -7.73 0.79
CA LEU A 19 38.12 -7.18 1.83
C LEU A 19 38.65 -5.82 1.35
N GLU A 20 37.77 -4.84 1.19
CA GLU A 20 38.18 -3.44 1.04
C GLU A 20 38.51 -2.87 2.42
N TRP A 21 39.66 -2.20 2.49
CA TRP A 21 40.32 -1.84 3.73
C TRP A 21 39.44 -0.98 4.66
N GLY A 22 39.15 -1.54 5.83
CA GLY A 22 38.76 -0.79 7.03
C GLY A 22 37.27 -0.49 7.15
N ILE A 23 36.47 -1.51 7.50
CA ILE A 23 35.32 -1.53 8.45
C ILE A 23 34.57 -2.85 8.17
N GLY A 24 34.65 -3.81 9.11
CA GLY A 24 34.26 -5.22 8.89
C GLY A 24 32.75 -5.48 8.78
N GLY A 25 32.24 -5.55 7.55
CA GLY A 25 30.88 -5.99 7.24
C GLY A 25 30.84 -7.29 6.43
N GLU A 26 29.70 -7.99 6.44
CA GLU A 26 29.43 -9.17 5.61
C GLU A 26 28.39 -8.83 4.54
N ILE A 27 28.65 -9.20 3.28
CA ILE A 27 27.73 -9.00 2.17
C ILE A 27 27.48 -10.34 1.48
N SER A 28 26.21 -10.70 1.30
CA SER A 28 25.81 -11.84 0.49
C SER A 28 24.82 -11.42 -0.59
N THR A 29 24.99 -11.96 -1.80
CA THR A 29 24.14 -11.62 -2.95
C THR A 29 23.67 -12.90 -3.65
N ARG A 30 22.41 -12.91 -4.11
CA ARG A 30 21.87 -13.99 -4.96
C ARG A 30 20.90 -13.44 -5.99
N ILE A 31 20.92 -14.03 -7.18
CA ILE A 31 19.88 -13.81 -8.19
C ILE A 31 18.66 -14.64 -7.81
N VAL A 32 17.50 -14.00 -7.68
CA VAL A 32 16.23 -14.64 -7.33
C VAL A 32 15.59 -15.21 -8.59
N THR A 33 15.58 -14.40 -9.65
CA THR A 33 15.15 -14.73 -11.01
C THR A 33 15.82 -13.70 -11.94
N PRO A 34 15.95 -13.92 -13.26
CA PRO A 34 16.40 -12.86 -14.15
C PRO A 34 15.63 -11.55 -13.91
N GLY A 35 16.36 -10.45 -13.73
CA GLY A 35 15.79 -9.15 -13.39
C GLY A 35 15.53 -8.89 -11.91
N ILE A 36 15.75 -9.85 -11.00
CA ILE A 36 15.65 -9.64 -9.55
C ILE A 36 16.91 -10.18 -8.84
N GLU A 37 17.60 -9.28 -8.16
CA GLU A 37 18.73 -9.57 -7.27
C GLU A 37 18.31 -9.30 -5.82
N TYR A 38 18.75 -10.16 -4.91
CA TYR A 38 18.66 -9.94 -3.47
C TYR A 38 20.06 -9.84 -2.87
N ARG A 39 20.26 -8.84 -2.02
CA ARG A 39 21.48 -8.59 -1.28
C ARG A 39 21.19 -8.42 0.20
N HIS A 40 21.95 -9.11 1.05
CA HIS A 40 21.95 -8.95 2.50
C HIS A 40 23.29 -8.38 2.93
N GLU A 41 23.26 -7.26 3.64
CA GLU A 41 24.46 -6.59 4.15
C GLU A 41 24.41 -6.47 5.66
N GLN A 42 25.53 -6.75 6.31
CA GLN A 42 25.75 -6.52 7.73
C GLN A 42 26.91 -5.55 7.91
N HIS A 43 26.69 -4.48 8.66
CA HIS A 43 27.69 -3.43 8.89
C HIS A 43 27.99 -3.27 10.39
N PRO A 44 29.19 -2.81 10.78
CA PRO A 44 29.49 -2.42 12.16
C PRO A 44 28.55 -1.34 12.69
N GLY A 45 28.29 -1.37 14.00
CA GLY A 45 27.31 -0.48 14.63
C GLY A 45 25.96 -1.12 14.96
N PRO A 46 25.89 -2.45 15.05
CA PRO A 46 25.45 -3.35 13.97
C PRO A 46 24.22 -2.84 13.17
N ILE A 47 24.21 -3.06 11.86
CA ILE A 47 23.08 -2.82 10.96
C ILE A 47 22.88 -4.05 10.06
N SER A 48 21.65 -4.53 9.89
CA SER A 48 21.28 -5.59 8.94
C SER A 48 20.33 -5.04 7.86
N LEU A 49 20.77 -5.06 6.61
CA LEU A 49 20.06 -4.53 5.44
C LEU A 49 19.65 -5.64 4.48
N HIS A 50 18.38 -5.65 4.10
CA HIS A 50 17.82 -6.57 3.12
C HIS A 50 17.39 -5.75 1.91
N ILE A 51 18.03 -5.97 0.76
CA ILE A 51 17.87 -5.15 -0.44
C ILE A 51 17.44 -6.06 -1.57
N VAL A 52 16.30 -5.75 -2.19
CA VAL A 52 15.89 -6.31 -3.47
C VAL A 52 16.01 -5.24 -4.52
N LYS A 53 16.72 -5.58 -5.61
CA LYS A 53 16.84 -4.76 -6.81
C LYS A 53 16.10 -5.44 -7.96
N MET A 54 15.23 -4.70 -8.62
CA MET A 54 14.44 -5.15 -9.76
C MET A 54 14.76 -4.29 -10.98
N GLU A 55 15.08 -4.92 -12.11
CA GLU A 55 15.20 -4.25 -13.40
C GLU A 55 13.81 -3.81 -13.90
N LEU A 56 13.65 -2.54 -14.23
CA LEU A 56 12.44 -1.99 -14.84
C LEU A 56 12.32 -2.39 -16.31
N GLY A 57 11.10 -2.35 -16.86
CA GLY A 57 10.82 -2.70 -18.26
C GLY A 57 10.74 -4.20 -18.57
N ARG A 58 11.04 -5.07 -17.60
CA ARG A 58 10.86 -6.53 -17.70
C ARG A 58 9.36 -6.88 -17.76
N LYS A 59 8.88 -7.40 -18.90
CA LYS A 59 7.44 -7.72 -19.09
C LYS A 59 6.96 -8.90 -18.25
N GLU A 60 7.88 -9.75 -17.83
CA GLU A 60 7.68 -10.90 -16.96
C GLU A 60 7.57 -10.53 -15.48
N LEU A 61 7.90 -9.29 -15.10
CA LEU A 61 7.77 -8.80 -13.73
C LEU A 61 6.64 -7.78 -13.62
N ALA A 62 6.00 -7.72 -12.45
CA ALA A 62 4.99 -6.73 -12.15
C ALA A 62 5.08 -6.30 -10.69
N VAL A 63 5.13 -4.98 -10.47
CA VAL A 63 4.92 -4.41 -9.14
C VAL A 63 3.43 -4.30 -8.90
N VAL A 64 2.96 -4.81 -7.76
CA VAL A 64 1.55 -4.78 -7.37
C VAL A 64 1.39 -4.38 -5.92
N THR A 65 0.26 -3.77 -5.61
CA THR A 65 -0.20 -3.59 -4.23
C THR A 65 -1.13 -4.74 -3.87
N ASN A 66 -1.19 -5.06 -2.57
CA ASN A 66 -2.11 -6.07 -2.06
C ASN A 66 -2.71 -5.62 -0.72
N LEU A 67 -4.02 -5.78 -0.56
CA LEU A 67 -4.72 -5.58 0.71
C LEU A 67 -4.62 -6.81 1.61
N ALA A 68 -4.54 -6.59 2.92
CA ALA A 68 -4.73 -7.64 3.91
C ALA A 68 -6.11 -8.29 3.74
N ASN A 69 -6.18 -9.63 3.73
CA ASN A 69 -7.43 -10.37 3.58
C ASN A 69 -8.25 -10.04 2.31
N GLY A 70 -7.69 -9.27 1.36
CA GLY A 70 -8.41 -8.79 0.18
C GLY A 70 -9.37 -7.63 0.42
N THR A 71 -9.35 -7.01 1.61
CA THR A 71 -10.24 -5.90 1.99
C THR A 71 -9.46 -4.82 2.73
N VAL A 72 -9.97 -3.58 2.77
CA VAL A 72 -9.38 -2.51 3.62
C VAL A 72 -9.47 -2.87 5.10
N PHE A 73 -10.52 -3.60 5.48
CA PHE A 73 -10.73 -4.01 6.84
C PHE A 73 -9.82 -5.18 7.24
N GLY A 74 -9.20 -5.06 8.42
CA GLY A 74 -8.40 -6.12 9.03
C GLY A 74 -6.90 -6.04 8.69
N ARG A 75 -6.15 -7.02 9.21
CA ARG A 75 -4.69 -7.08 9.04
C ARG A 75 -4.24 -8.49 8.75
N GLN A 76 -3.16 -8.61 8.00
CA GLN A 76 -2.55 -9.88 7.64
C GLN A 76 -1.04 -9.69 7.56
N THR A 77 -0.27 -10.71 7.95
CA THR A 77 1.18 -10.70 7.80
C THR A 77 1.55 -10.56 6.31
N VAL A 78 2.64 -9.89 5.98
CA VAL A 78 3.16 -9.76 4.60
C VAL A 78 3.33 -11.15 3.96
N SER A 79 3.84 -12.13 4.69
CA SER A 79 3.92 -13.52 4.20
C SER A 79 2.55 -14.15 3.96
N GLY A 80 1.55 -13.84 4.78
CA GLY A 80 0.17 -14.28 4.58
C GLY A 80 -0.45 -13.66 3.33
N GLN A 81 -0.24 -12.36 3.14
CA GLN A 81 -0.67 -11.64 1.94
C GLN A 81 -0.02 -12.19 0.69
N ALA A 82 1.30 -12.41 0.69
CA ALA A 82 2.02 -13.03 -0.43
C ALA A 82 1.44 -14.41 -0.77
N LYS A 83 1.22 -15.27 0.23
CA LYS A 83 0.60 -16.60 0.03
C LYS A 83 -0.84 -16.55 -0.46
N ALA A 84 -1.56 -15.46 -0.20
CA ALA A 84 -2.95 -15.27 -0.63
C ALA A 84 -3.06 -14.75 -2.08
N VAL A 85 -1.95 -14.34 -2.71
CA VAL A 85 -1.96 -13.92 -4.12
C VAL A 85 -2.51 -15.06 -4.98
N ARG A 86 -3.58 -14.76 -5.71
CA ARG A 86 -4.23 -15.75 -6.58
C ARG A 86 -3.26 -16.15 -7.68
N ARG A 87 -3.15 -17.45 -7.95
CA ARG A 87 -2.28 -17.99 -9.01
C ARG A 87 -2.40 -17.27 -10.35
N LYS A 88 -3.62 -16.88 -10.74
CA LYS A 88 -3.90 -16.16 -11.99
C LYS A 88 -3.29 -14.75 -12.07
N SER A 89 -2.99 -14.14 -10.92
CA SER A 89 -2.39 -12.81 -10.84
C SER A 89 -0.87 -12.84 -11.03
N GLY A 90 -0.25 -14.02 -10.88
CA GLY A 90 1.20 -14.22 -10.94
C GLY A 90 1.72 -14.99 -9.73
N GLN A 91 3.02 -15.31 -9.76
CA GLN A 91 3.73 -15.89 -8.63
C GLN A 91 4.34 -14.75 -7.80
N PRO A 92 4.04 -14.63 -6.49
CA PRO A 92 4.72 -13.69 -5.63
C PRO A 92 6.19 -14.09 -5.49
N LEU A 93 7.10 -13.17 -5.82
CA LEU A 93 8.54 -13.38 -5.71
C LEU A 93 9.09 -12.61 -4.52
N VAL A 94 8.67 -11.36 -4.34
CA VAL A 94 9.10 -10.45 -3.27
C VAL A 94 7.86 -9.78 -2.69
N ALA A 95 7.81 -9.60 -1.38
CA ALA A 95 6.80 -8.79 -0.72
C ALA A 95 7.40 -8.03 0.46
N VAL A 96 7.06 -6.75 0.58
CA VAL A 96 7.34 -5.92 1.76
C VAL A 96 6.06 -5.32 2.30
N ASN A 97 6.07 -4.88 3.56
CA ASN A 97 4.94 -4.13 4.09
C ASN A 97 4.78 -2.78 3.35
N GLY A 98 3.58 -2.22 3.41
CA GLY A 98 3.26 -0.95 2.77
C GLY A 98 3.03 0.19 3.75
N ASP A 99 1.91 0.87 3.51
CA ASP A 99 1.47 2.10 4.13
C ASP A 99 1.23 1.99 5.64
N TYR A 100 1.08 3.15 6.27
CA TYR A 100 0.54 3.26 7.62
C TYR A 100 -0.91 2.78 7.69
N PHE A 101 -1.31 2.37 8.89
CA PHE A 101 -2.64 1.82 9.13
C PHE A 101 -3.05 1.96 10.60
N GLU A 102 -4.36 1.99 10.83
CA GLU A 102 -4.94 2.08 12.17
C GLU A 102 -4.57 0.87 13.03
N MET A 103 -3.73 1.09 14.05
CA MET A 103 -3.27 0.06 14.99
C MET A 103 -4.23 -0.14 16.19
N GLY A 104 -5.28 0.67 16.29
CA GLY A 104 -6.22 0.72 17.39
C GLY A 104 -6.00 1.90 18.34
N TRP A 105 -5.26 2.93 17.91
CA TRP A 105 -4.95 4.12 18.70
C TRP A 105 -6.12 5.10 18.76
N SER A 106 -7.03 5.05 17.78
CA SER A 106 -8.28 5.84 17.79
C SER A 106 -9.26 5.45 18.89
N GLY A 107 -8.97 4.40 19.67
CA GLY A 107 -9.88 3.83 20.66
C GLY A 107 -11.04 3.04 20.05
N ASP A 108 -11.15 3.03 18.72
CA ASP A 108 -12.14 2.25 18.00
C ASP A 108 -11.50 1.00 17.38
N ALA A 109 -11.61 -0.12 18.09
CA ALA A 109 -11.06 -1.39 17.64
C ALA A 109 -11.69 -1.90 16.32
N ARG A 110 -12.83 -1.32 15.89
CA ARG A 110 -13.51 -1.71 14.65
C ARG A 110 -12.62 -1.44 13.45
N TYR A 111 -12.10 -0.23 13.29
CA TYR A 111 -11.35 0.15 12.08
C TYR A 111 -9.86 -0.26 12.10
N ARG A 112 -9.47 -1.21 12.96
CA ARG A 112 -8.08 -1.69 13.00
C ARG A 112 -7.68 -2.30 11.66
N GLY A 113 -6.60 -1.78 11.09
CA GLY A 113 -6.07 -2.19 9.79
C GLY A 113 -6.44 -1.27 8.63
N THR A 114 -7.37 -0.32 8.81
CA THR A 114 -7.68 0.65 7.75
C THR A 114 -6.45 1.49 7.41
N LEU A 115 -6.26 1.74 6.12
CA LEU A 115 -5.11 2.44 5.58
C LEU A 115 -5.16 3.95 5.88
N GLU A 116 -4.00 4.61 5.85
CA GLU A 116 -3.90 6.06 6.07
C GLU A 116 -3.77 6.83 4.76
N GLY A 117 -2.91 6.38 3.86
CA GLY A 117 -2.65 6.98 2.57
C GLY A 117 -3.37 6.28 1.42
N ILE A 118 -3.03 6.68 0.20
CA ILE A 118 -3.70 6.19 -0.99
C ILE A 118 -3.54 4.67 -1.14
N HIS A 119 -4.59 4.01 -1.63
CA HIS A 119 -4.47 2.66 -2.14
C HIS A 119 -5.22 2.54 -3.45
N ILE A 120 -4.49 2.23 -4.51
CA ILE A 120 -5.04 1.82 -5.79
C ILE A 120 -4.54 0.41 -6.08
N GLN A 121 -5.46 -0.50 -6.39
CA GLN A 121 -5.15 -1.89 -6.73
C GLN A 121 -5.80 -2.24 -8.06
N ASN A 122 -5.01 -2.58 -9.07
CA ASN A 122 -5.49 -2.88 -10.43
C ASN A 122 -6.38 -1.76 -11.04
N GLY A 123 -6.07 -0.51 -10.70
CA GLY A 123 -6.78 0.69 -11.13
C GLY A 123 -8.09 0.98 -10.38
N GLU A 124 -8.43 0.19 -9.36
CA GLU A 124 -9.51 0.50 -8.42
C GLU A 124 -9.00 1.45 -7.33
N LEU A 125 -9.68 2.58 -7.13
CA LEU A 125 -9.45 3.51 -6.02
C LEU A 125 -10.11 2.97 -4.76
N VAL A 126 -9.29 2.43 -3.86
CA VAL A 126 -9.73 1.79 -2.61
C VAL A 126 -9.66 2.75 -1.44
N HIS A 127 -8.65 3.60 -1.36
CA HIS A 127 -8.51 4.60 -0.30
C HIS A 127 -7.86 5.87 -0.87
N GLY A 128 -8.25 7.03 -0.33
CA GLY A 128 -7.80 8.34 -0.82
C GLY A 128 -6.41 8.74 -0.32
N PRO A 129 -5.74 9.69 -1.01
CA PRO A 129 -4.45 10.22 -0.59
C PRO A 129 -4.52 11.02 0.73
N ALA A 130 -3.45 10.90 1.52
CA ALA A 130 -3.24 11.65 2.77
C ALA A 130 -1.76 12.02 3.01
N HIS A 131 -0.84 11.26 2.42
CA HIS A 131 0.61 11.44 2.53
C HIS A 131 1.26 11.42 1.15
N ALA A 132 2.57 11.21 1.07
CA ALA A 132 3.22 10.94 -0.21
C ALA A 132 2.86 9.52 -0.69
N SER A 133 3.01 9.26 -1.99
CA SER A 133 2.65 7.98 -2.58
C SER A 133 3.63 7.49 -3.61
N PHE A 134 3.83 6.17 -3.61
CA PHE A 134 4.46 5.44 -4.69
C PHE A 134 3.35 4.85 -5.56
N TRP A 135 3.45 5.02 -6.87
CA TRP A 135 2.46 4.45 -7.80
C TRP A 135 3.11 3.96 -9.08
N VAL A 136 2.41 3.06 -9.76
CA VAL A 136 2.84 2.41 -11.00
C VAL A 136 1.78 2.64 -12.06
N ASP A 137 2.20 3.14 -13.21
CA ASP A 137 1.34 3.36 -14.37
C ASP A 137 1.00 2.05 -15.12
N ASP A 138 0.30 2.16 -16.24
CA ASP A 138 -0.12 1.03 -17.07
C ASP A 138 0.99 0.45 -17.94
N GLN A 139 2.13 1.14 -18.05
CA GLN A 139 3.35 0.67 -18.70
C GLN A 139 4.31 -0.01 -17.70
N GLY A 140 4.02 0.07 -16.39
CA GLY A 140 4.87 -0.46 -15.33
C GLY A 140 5.93 0.53 -14.84
N GLY A 141 5.83 1.80 -15.24
CA GLY A 141 6.71 2.88 -14.80
C GLY A 141 6.41 3.28 -13.35
N PRO A 142 7.41 3.33 -12.45
CA PRO A 142 7.24 3.82 -11.09
C PRO A 142 7.24 5.36 -11.03
N HIS A 143 6.46 5.90 -10.11
CA HIS A 143 6.31 7.33 -9.87
C HIS A 143 6.24 7.63 -8.38
N LEU A 144 6.70 8.82 -7.99
CA LEU A 144 6.60 9.35 -6.63
C LEU A 144 5.88 10.68 -6.65
N THR A 145 4.78 10.79 -5.90
CA THR A 145 4.05 12.04 -5.72
C THR A 145 4.18 12.52 -4.28
N VAL A 146 4.52 13.80 -4.12
CA VAL A 146 4.54 14.50 -2.83
C VAL A 146 3.51 15.63 -2.88
N GLY A 147 2.70 15.76 -1.83
CA GLY A 147 1.65 16.79 -1.77
C GLY A 147 0.41 16.47 -2.60
N GLU A 148 0.10 15.19 -2.78
CA GLU A 148 -1.19 14.78 -3.36
C GLU A 148 -2.36 15.14 -2.45
N GLY A 149 -3.46 15.60 -3.06
CA GLY A 149 -4.68 15.96 -2.37
C GLY A 149 -5.89 15.26 -2.96
N ALA A 150 -6.75 14.73 -2.08
CA ALA A 150 -8.08 14.25 -2.44
C ALA A 150 -9.02 15.45 -2.56
N GLN A 151 -9.64 15.61 -3.73
CA GLN A 151 -10.71 16.58 -3.96
C GLN A 151 -12.02 15.81 -4.18
N PHE A 152 -12.32 14.90 -3.26
CA PHE A 152 -13.48 14.05 -3.34
C PHE A 152 -14.72 14.82 -2.89
N ARG A 153 -15.71 14.93 -3.77
CA ARG A 153 -16.91 15.75 -3.54
C ARG A 153 -18.16 14.97 -3.84
N VAL A 154 -19.13 15.03 -2.94
CA VAL A 154 -20.50 14.57 -3.16
C VAL A 154 -21.38 15.79 -3.43
N THR A 155 -22.27 15.69 -4.42
CA THR A 155 -23.31 16.67 -4.74
C THR A 155 -24.67 16.08 -4.44
N TRP A 156 -25.42 16.75 -3.57
CA TRP A 156 -26.76 16.37 -3.14
C TRP A 156 -27.83 16.78 -4.16
N PRO A 157 -29.09 16.29 -4.04
CA PRO A 157 -30.16 16.60 -4.99
C PRO A 157 -30.50 18.09 -5.14
N ASP A 158 -30.26 18.90 -4.10
CA ASP A 158 -30.48 20.34 -4.11
C ASP A 158 -29.31 21.14 -4.72
N GLY A 159 -28.24 20.44 -5.14
CA GLY A 159 -27.04 21.04 -5.71
C GLY A 159 -25.98 21.46 -4.69
N SER A 160 -26.22 21.29 -3.40
CA SER A 160 -25.20 21.51 -2.37
C SER A 160 -24.11 20.43 -2.43
N ASP A 161 -22.90 20.79 -2.02
CA ASP A 161 -21.72 19.92 -2.08
C ASP A 161 -21.07 19.73 -0.72
N ALA A 162 -20.47 18.56 -0.50
CA ALA A 162 -19.61 18.29 0.64
C ALA A 162 -18.39 17.44 0.28
N SER A 163 -17.32 17.55 1.05
CA SER A 163 -16.16 16.68 0.92
C SER A 163 -16.41 15.33 1.58
N PHE A 164 -15.87 14.25 1.02
CA PHE A 164 -15.95 12.91 1.62
C PHE A 164 -14.62 12.18 1.56
N ARG A 165 -14.50 11.08 2.32
CA ARG A 165 -13.39 10.13 2.22
C ARG A 165 -13.88 8.73 1.85
N ILE A 166 -12.99 7.86 1.41
CA ILE A 166 -13.33 6.51 0.95
C ILE A 166 -12.82 5.49 1.97
N ASN A 167 -13.68 4.54 2.36
CA ASN A 167 -13.30 3.33 3.13
C ASN A 167 -12.48 3.59 4.41
N CYS A 168 -12.76 4.67 5.15
CA CYS A 168 -12.05 5.04 6.38
C CYS A 168 -12.99 5.11 7.60
N SER A 169 -12.44 5.39 8.78
CA SER A 169 -13.24 5.58 10.00
C SER A 169 -14.11 6.85 9.95
N THR A 170 -15.33 6.76 10.47
CA THR A 170 -16.25 7.90 10.72
C THR A 170 -16.14 8.49 12.13
N THR A 171 -15.35 7.89 13.02
CA THR A 171 -15.15 8.37 14.40
C THR A 171 -13.72 8.84 14.60
N ALA A 172 -13.52 10.14 14.86
CA ALA A 172 -12.22 10.70 15.25
C ALA A 172 -12.07 10.76 16.76
N ALA A 173 -10.91 10.31 17.23
CA ALA A 173 -10.05 11.11 18.09
C ALA A 173 -8.65 10.46 18.13
N LYS A 174 -7.64 11.14 17.59
CA LYS A 174 -6.19 10.86 17.75
C LYS A 174 -5.54 9.79 16.87
N THR A 175 -5.83 9.74 15.57
CA THR A 175 -4.90 9.09 14.62
C THR A 175 -4.56 9.99 13.45
N GLU A 176 -3.32 9.85 12.94
CA GLU A 176 -2.82 10.54 11.74
C GLU A 176 -3.67 10.21 10.50
N VAL A 177 -4.40 9.09 10.53
CA VAL A 177 -5.42 8.65 9.57
C VAL A 177 -6.46 9.74 9.29
N GLY A 178 -6.85 10.55 10.28
CA GLY A 178 -7.99 11.47 10.23
C GLY A 178 -9.36 10.75 10.11
N SER A 179 -10.44 11.32 10.64
CA SER A 179 -11.81 10.88 10.30
C SER A 179 -12.38 11.73 9.17
N SER A 180 -13.56 11.37 8.68
CA SER A 180 -14.40 12.30 7.94
C SER A 180 -15.84 12.17 8.42
N ASP A 181 -16.54 13.30 8.39
CA ASP A 181 -17.97 13.36 8.66
C ASP A 181 -18.79 12.65 7.59
N ILE A 182 -18.22 12.49 6.39
CA ILE A 182 -18.85 11.79 5.25
C ILE A 182 -17.86 10.76 4.69
N VAL A 183 -18.26 9.49 4.71
CA VAL A 183 -17.45 8.39 4.19
C VAL A 183 -18.25 7.58 3.17
N LEU A 184 -17.66 7.38 1.99
CA LEU A 184 -18.15 6.44 0.98
C LEU A 184 -17.49 5.08 1.19
N PHE A 185 -18.28 4.11 1.64
CA PHE A 185 -17.88 2.72 1.74
C PHE A 185 -18.21 1.96 0.44
N THR A 186 -17.25 1.17 0.00
CA THR A 186 -17.31 0.34 -1.22
C THR A 186 -17.16 -1.14 -0.86
N PRO A 187 -17.43 -2.08 -1.78
CA PRO A 187 -17.23 -3.51 -1.49
C PRO A 187 -15.81 -3.88 -1.06
N SER A 188 -14.81 -3.09 -1.47
CA SER A 188 -13.41 -3.28 -1.07
C SER A 188 -13.16 -2.95 0.41
N PHE A 189 -14.09 -2.29 1.10
CA PHE A 189 -13.99 -2.08 2.54
C PHE A 189 -14.16 -3.39 3.32
N GLY A 190 -15.24 -4.12 3.05
CA GLY A 190 -15.67 -5.28 3.83
C GLY A 190 -17.17 -5.54 3.69
N ALA A 191 -17.72 -6.41 4.54
CA ALA A 191 -19.12 -6.85 4.45
C ALA A 191 -20.15 -5.82 4.97
N SER A 192 -19.75 -4.88 5.81
CA SER A 192 -20.60 -3.80 6.33
C SER A 192 -19.77 -2.57 6.69
N THR A 193 -20.42 -1.45 6.98
CA THR A 193 -19.75 -0.18 7.28
C THR A 193 -19.14 -0.12 8.69
N HIS A 194 -19.60 -0.97 9.62
CA HIS A 194 -19.18 -0.99 11.03
C HIS A 194 -19.43 0.32 11.79
N THR A 195 -20.18 1.27 11.24
CA THR A 195 -20.52 2.55 11.89
C THR A 195 -21.47 2.34 13.08
N LYS A 196 -21.60 3.37 13.94
CA LYS A 196 -22.56 3.38 15.06
C LYS A 196 -23.44 4.62 14.90
N GLY A 197 -24.64 4.43 14.34
CA GLY A 197 -25.54 5.54 14.01
C GLY A 197 -25.07 6.37 12.82
N GLY A 198 -25.57 7.61 12.73
CA GLY A 198 -25.44 8.44 11.53
C GLY A 198 -26.52 8.12 10.49
N LEU A 199 -26.44 8.79 9.34
CA LEU A 199 -27.28 8.56 8.18
C LEU A 199 -26.48 7.76 7.14
N GLU A 200 -26.94 6.57 6.80
CA GLU A 200 -26.33 5.71 5.79
C GLU A 200 -27.25 5.53 4.60
N LEU A 201 -26.78 5.94 3.43
CA LEU A 201 -27.47 5.83 2.17
C LEU A 201 -26.91 4.63 1.41
N VAL A 202 -27.74 3.62 1.17
CA VAL A 202 -27.35 2.52 0.29
C VAL A 202 -27.57 2.97 -1.14
N LEU A 203 -26.50 3.03 -1.92
CA LEU A 203 -26.50 3.50 -3.28
C LEU A 203 -26.39 2.32 -4.27
N THR A 204 -27.11 2.43 -5.38
CA THR A 204 -27.03 1.51 -6.52
C THR A 204 -26.75 2.27 -7.81
N ALA A 205 -26.21 1.56 -8.80
CA ALA A 205 -25.97 2.11 -10.13
C ALA A 205 -27.25 2.71 -10.75
N VAL A 206 -27.07 3.80 -11.48
CA VAL A 206 -28.05 4.32 -12.43
C VAL A 206 -27.71 3.74 -13.81
N PRO A 207 -28.71 3.43 -14.67
CA PRO A 207 -28.43 3.01 -16.05
C PRO A 207 -27.44 3.94 -16.75
N ASP A 208 -26.55 3.34 -17.54
CA ASP A 208 -25.52 4.02 -18.36
C ASP A 208 -24.48 4.84 -17.57
N SER A 209 -24.47 4.72 -16.24
CA SER A 209 -23.48 5.37 -15.38
C SER A 209 -22.36 4.41 -14.98
N GLN A 210 -21.15 4.95 -14.90
CA GLN A 210 -20.03 4.28 -14.25
C GLN A 210 -20.38 4.04 -12.78
N TRP A 211 -19.98 2.90 -12.22
CA TRP A 211 -20.35 2.55 -10.85
C TRP A 211 -19.19 1.96 -10.04
N LEU A 212 -18.87 0.69 -10.26
CA LEU A 212 -17.79 -0.02 -9.59
C LEU A 212 -16.93 -0.76 -10.63
N PRO A 213 -15.62 -0.95 -10.40
CA PRO A 213 -14.85 -0.38 -9.29
C PRO A 213 -14.73 1.15 -9.37
N LEU A 214 -14.57 1.82 -8.23
CA LEU A 214 -14.21 3.24 -8.22
C LEU A 214 -12.84 3.43 -8.84
N ARG A 215 -12.63 4.56 -9.52
CA ARG A 215 -11.34 4.96 -10.10
C ARG A 215 -11.14 6.43 -9.80
N ALA A 216 -9.89 6.86 -9.75
CA ALA A 216 -9.55 8.26 -9.55
C ALA A 216 -9.94 9.11 -10.77
N ASN A 217 -10.27 10.38 -10.52
CA ASN A 217 -10.57 11.41 -11.53
C ASN A 217 -11.77 11.10 -12.42
N LEU A 218 -12.80 10.45 -11.86
CA LEU A 218 -14.06 10.17 -12.55
C LEU A 218 -15.25 10.73 -11.77
N SER A 219 -16.38 10.81 -12.47
CA SER A 219 -17.66 11.24 -11.93
C SER A 219 -18.65 10.07 -11.96
N TYR A 220 -19.42 9.95 -10.91
CA TYR A 220 -20.36 8.87 -10.70
C TYR A 220 -21.72 9.42 -10.32
N THR A 221 -22.78 8.65 -10.60
CA THR A 221 -24.14 8.94 -10.15
C THR A 221 -24.75 7.69 -9.55
N GLY A 222 -25.12 7.77 -8.28
CA GLY A 222 -25.82 6.70 -7.56
C GLY A 222 -27.27 7.06 -7.32
N ARG A 223 -28.13 6.05 -7.27
CA ARG A 223 -29.51 6.17 -6.79
C ARG A 223 -29.58 5.68 -5.35
N ILE A 224 -30.24 6.45 -4.48
CA ILE A 224 -30.54 6.00 -3.11
C ILE A 224 -31.56 4.86 -3.20
N ARG A 225 -31.13 3.65 -2.86
CA ARG A 225 -32.02 2.48 -2.75
C ARG A 225 -32.76 2.50 -1.42
N SER A 226 -32.04 2.75 -0.33
CA SER A 226 -32.58 2.74 1.02
C SER A 226 -31.76 3.63 1.96
N ILE A 227 -32.38 4.04 3.06
CA ILE A 227 -31.78 4.90 4.08
C ILE A 227 -31.81 4.15 5.42
N ASN A 228 -30.67 4.06 6.09
CA ASN A 228 -30.52 3.46 7.41
C ASN A 228 -29.97 4.51 8.39
N ARG A 229 -30.49 4.53 9.63
CA ARG A 229 -30.02 5.41 10.71
C ARG A 229 -29.36 4.70 11.89
N LYS A 230 -29.30 3.37 11.84
CA LYS A 230 -28.71 2.54 12.91
C LYS A 230 -27.19 2.40 12.77
N GLY A 231 -26.64 2.65 11.59
CA GLY A 231 -25.27 2.29 11.25
C GLY A 231 -25.13 0.82 10.86
N ASP A 232 -23.88 0.40 10.64
CA ASP A 232 -23.45 -0.96 10.28
C ASP A 232 -24.22 -1.56 9.10
N THR A 233 -24.49 -0.75 8.09
CA THR A 233 -25.22 -1.20 6.89
C THR A 233 -24.39 -2.23 6.10
N PRO A 234 -24.99 -3.36 5.68
CA PRO A 234 -24.33 -4.32 4.80
C PRO A 234 -23.93 -3.71 3.45
N ILE A 235 -22.73 -4.06 2.98
CA ILE A 235 -22.19 -3.66 1.68
C ILE A 235 -22.21 -4.87 0.75
N GLY A 236 -23.11 -4.87 -0.22
CA GLY A 236 -23.15 -5.86 -1.30
C GLY A 236 -22.17 -5.53 -2.43
N SER A 237 -21.84 -6.52 -3.27
CA SER A 237 -20.86 -6.39 -4.36
C SER A 237 -21.17 -5.29 -5.38
N GLU A 238 -22.45 -4.95 -5.55
CA GLU A 238 -22.93 -3.93 -6.50
C GLU A 238 -23.37 -2.63 -5.82
N THR A 239 -23.11 -2.49 -4.52
CA THR A 239 -23.59 -1.34 -3.74
C THR A 239 -22.44 -0.57 -3.11
N MET A 240 -22.64 0.73 -2.98
CA MET A 240 -21.84 1.59 -2.12
C MET A 240 -22.72 2.10 -0.99
N VAL A 241 -22.12 2.42 0.15
CA VAL A 241 -22.83 3.03 1.28
C VAL A 241 -22.20 4.38 1.58
N LEU A 242 -22.95 5.46 1.42
CA LEU A 242 -22.51 6.79 1.85
C LEU A 242 -22.99 7.01 3.28
N SER A 243 -22.05 7.02 4.22
CA SER A 243 -22.29 7.27 5.63
C SER A 243 -22.01 8.72 5.97
N VAL A 244 -22.93 9.34 6.71
CA VAL A 244 -22.83 10.72 7.19
C VAL A 244 -23.01 10.70 8.71
N VAL A 245 -22.08 11.29 9.46
CA VAL A 245 -22.19 11.38 10.92
C VAL A 245 -23.42 12.21 11.31
N THR A 246 -24.02 11.90 12.46
CA THR A 246 -25.31 12.49 12.89
C THR A 246 -25.35 14.00 12.80
N GLN A 247 -24.30 14.68 13.26
CA GLN A 247 -24.24 16.14 13.32
C GLN A 247 -24.32 16.79 11.91
N VAL A 248 -23.64 16.22 10.92
CA VAL A 248 -23.71 16.70 9.53
C VAL A 248 -25.01 16.25 8.85
N ALA A 249 -25.55 15.09 9.21
CA ALA A 249 -26.79 14.57 8.63
C ALA A 249 -28.03 15.44 8.93
N GLU A 250 -27.99 16.24 10.00
CA GLU A 250 -29.05 17.19 10.37
C GLU A 250 -29.08 18.43 9.46
N GLU A 251 -27.96 18.75 8.80
CA GLU A 251 -27.81 19.89 7.91
C GLU A 251 -28.10 19.55 6.44
N LEU A 252 -28.26 18.26 6.11
CA LEU A 252 -28.51 17.80 4.75
C LEU A 252 -29.94 18.10 4.28
N PRO A 253 -30.15 18.26 2.96
CA PRO A 253 -31.50 18.31 2.39
C PRO A 253 -32.28 17.02 2.73
N THR A 254 -33.62 17.09 2.62
CA THR A 254 -34.45 15.90 2.80
C THR A 254 -34.17 14.89 1.68
N LEU A 255 -33.51 13.78 2.04
CA LEU A 255 -33.20 12.68 1.11
C LEU A 255 -34.26 11.57 1.18
N ARG A 256 -34.58 10.98 0.02
CA ARG A 256 -35.57 9.91 -0.15
C ARG A 256 -35.01 8.78 -1.00
N ALA A 257 -35.56 7.58 -0.82
CA ALA A 257 -35.32 6.50 -1.77
C ALA A 257 -35.77 6.93 -3.17
N GLY A 258 -34.93 6.65 -4.16
CA GLY A 258 -35.11 7.09 -5.55
C GLY A 258 -34.30 8.32 -5.93
N ASP A 259 -33.86 9.15 -4.97
CA ASP A 259 -33.05 10.33 -5.26
C ASP A 259 -31.69 9.95 -5.86
N ARG A 260 -31.11 10.88 -6.63
CA ARG A 260 -29.78 10.72 -7.23
C ARG A 260 -28.77 11.54 -6.47
N VAL A 261 -27.62 10.94 -6.21
CA VAL A 261 -26.45 11.58 -5.60
C VAL A 261 -25.28 11.46 -6.57
N LYS A 262 -24.57 12.56 -6.79
CA LYS A 262 -23.37 12.56 -7.65
C LYS A 262 -22.13 12.60 -6.79
N PHE A 263 -21.05 11.99 -7.24
CA PHE A 263 -19.76 12.12 -6.57
C PHE A 263 -18.61 12.11 -7.57
N VAL A 264 -17.56 12.84 -7.24
CA VAL A 264 -16.32 12.95 -8.02
C VAL A 264 -15.13 12.53 -7.17
N THR A 265 -14.19 11.82 -7.78
CA THR A 265 -13.03 11.21 -7.12
C THR A 265 -11.71 11.83 -7.58
N THR A 266 -11.68 13.16 -7.74
CA THR A 266 -10.52 13.89 -8.25
C THR A 266 -9.32 13.79 -7.31
N ILE A 267 -8.15 13.49 -7.87
CA ILE A 267 -6.85 13.49 -7.19
C ILE A 267 -5.95 14.49 -7.92
N SER A 268 -5.28 15.36 -7.16
CA SER A 268 -4.33 16.34 -7.69
C SER A 268 -2.97 16.20 -7.02
N PRO A 269 -1.85 16.06 -7.78
CA PRO A 269 -1.80 15.96 -9.24
C PRO A 269 -2.42 14.65 -9.76
N LYS A 270 -2.84 14.65 -11.04
CA LYS A 270 -3.51 13.49 -11.65
C LYS A 270 -2.55 12.33 -11.85
N PHE A 271 -3.00 11.14 -11.46
CA PHE A 271 -2.26 9.88 -11.65
C PHE A 271 -2.61 9.27 -13.01
N ALA A 272 -1.90 9.71 -14.05
CA ALA A 272 -2.14 9.25 -15.43
C ALA A 272 -1.80 7.75 -15.56
N GLY A 273 -2.73 6.95 -16.07
CA GLY A 273 -2.51 5.52 -16.31
C GLY A 273 -2.36 4.66 -15.05
N VAL A 274 -2.63 5.18 -13.85
CA VAL A 274 -2.34 4.45 -12.60
C VAL A 274 -3.03 3.10 -12.51
N ARG A 275 -2.23 2.08 -12.21
CA ARG A 275 -2.68 0.71 -11.96
C ARG A 275 -2.50 0.32 -10.51
N GLN A 276 -1.45 0.79 -9.87
CA GLN A 276 -1.13 0.48 -8.47
C GLN A 276 -0.72 1.78 -7.80
N ALA A 277 -1.19 2.02 -6.57
CA ALA A 277 -0.70 3.13 -5.75
C ALA A 277 -0.74 2.72 -4.28
N ILE A 278 0.25 3.15 -3.54
CA ILE A 278 0.37 2.90 -2.11
C ILE A 278 0.92 4.14 -1.41
N GLY A 279 0.28 4.51 -0.30
CA GLY A 279 0.73 5.57 0.57
C GLY A 279 2.03 5.20 1.29
N GLY A 280 2.70 6.23 1.77
CA GLY A 280 3.85 6.13 2.65
C GLY A 280 4.27 7.51 3.11
N GLY A 281 5.38 7.58 3.84
CA GLY A 281 5.97 8.83 4.27
C GLY A 281 7.02 8.64 5.34
N PRO A 282 7.87 9.64 5.59
CA PRO A 282 8.08 10.81 4.73
C PRO A 282 8.77 10.42 3.40
N PRO A 283 8.63 11.24 2.33
CA PRO A 283 9.48 11.10 1.15
C PRO A 283 10.94 11.41 1.53
N LEU A 284 11.88 10.62 1.01
CA LEU A 284 13.31 10.72 1.34
C LEU A 284 14.09 11.47 0.26
N ILE A 285 13.85 11.11 -1.00
CA ILE A 285 14.49 11.69 -2.18
C ILE A 285 13.40 11.90 -3.24
N GLN A 286 13.41 13.05 -3.92
CA GLN A 286 12.58 13.29 -5.09
C GLN A 286 13.40 14.01 -6.15
N ASN A 287 13.42 13.47 -7.38
CA ASN A 287 14.19 14.02 -8.50
C ASN A 287 15.67 14.27 -8.16
N GLY A 288 16.30 13.32 -7.46
CA GLY A 288 17.70 13.39 -7.02
C GLY A 288 17.93 14.35 -5.84
N LYS A 289 16.91 15.04 -5.35
CA LYS A 289 17.01 15.96 -4.21
C LYS A 289 16.57 15.27 -2.93
N ARG A 290 17.45 15.26 -1.92
CA ARG A 290 17.13 14.87 -0.55
C ARG A 290 16.07 15.79 0.06
N LEU A 291 15.05 15.21 0.69
CA LEU A 291 13.91 15.91 1.30
C LEU A 291 13.88 15.84 2.83
N VAL A 292 14.79 15.08 3.45
CA VAL A 292 14.90 14.95 4.91
C VAL A 292 16.25 15.49 5.40
N GLY A 293 16.27 16.06 6.60
CA GLY A 293 17.49 16.59 7.21
C GLY A 293 18.45 15.53 7.76
N GLU A 294 19.49 16.00 8.43
CA GLU A 294 20.33 15.17 9.30
C GLU A 294 19.44 14.57 10.40
N GLY A 295 19.35 13.23 10.45
CA GLY A 295 18.38 12.56 11.31
C GLY A 295 18.76 12.61 12.80
N ASN A 296 17.88 12.07 13.63
CA ASN A 296 18.11 11.99 15.08
C ASN A 296 18.51 10.56 15.46
N GLU A 297 19.68 10.40 16.09
CA GLU A 297 20.21 9.14 16.61
C GLU A 297 19.22 8.40 17.52
N ASN A 298 18.41 9.12 18.28
CA ASN A 298 17.37 8.55 19.15
C ASN A 298 16.12 8.07 18.39
N ASN A 299 16.02 8.34 17.08
CA ASN A 299 14.89 7.97 16.22
C ASN A 299 15.26 6.87 15.20
N ARG A 300 16.22 6.01 15.57
CA ARG A 300 16.56 4.81 14.81
C ARG A 300 15.52 3.73 15.01
N HIS A 301 14.97 3.23 13.91
CA HIS A 301 13.99 2.15 13.92
C HIS A 301 14.26 1.17 12.78
N PRO A 302 13.65 -0.03 12.83
CA PRO A 302 13.47 -0.82 11.62
C PRO A 302 12.67 -0.01 10.59
N ARG A 303 13.02 -0.14 9.31
CA ARG A 303 12.47 0.67 8.23
C ARG A 303 12.18 -0.19 7.01
N THR A 304 11.19 0.22 6.23
CA THR A 304 10.92 -0.28 4.89
C THR A 304 10.90 0.90 3.94
N VAL A 305 11.52 0.77 2.78
CA VAL A 305 11.64 1.85 1.79
C VAL A 305 11.45 1.28 0.39
N VAL A 306 10.70 2.02 -0.45
CA VAL A 306 10.73 1.83 -1.90
C VAL A 306 11.52 2.97 -2.54
N GLY A 307 12.40 2.67 -3.47
CA GLY A 307 13.08 3.66 -4.28
C GLY A 307 13.26 3.21 -5.71
N PHE A 308 13.56 4.15 -6.60
CA PHE A 308 13.78 3.84 -8.01
C PHE A 308 14.62 4.91 -8.71
N ASN A 309 15.17 4.50 -9.85
CA ASN A 309 15.76 5.38 -10.86
C ASN A 309 15.16 5.02 -12.23
N GLU A 310 15.81 5.45 -13.31
CA GLU A 310 15.29 5.23 -14.67
C GLU A 310 15.25 3.75 -15.07
N THR A 311 16.11 2.91 -14.48
CA THR A 311 16.31 1.52 -14.91
C THR A 311 15.99 0.48 -13.84
N GLU A 312 15.96 0.87 -12.57
CA GLU A 312 15.90 -0.04 -11.44
C GLU A 312 14.91 0.43 -10.37
N LEU A 313 14.24 -0.52 -9.72
CA LEU A 313 13.45 -0.33 -8.51
C LEU A 313 14.06 -1.12 -7.35
N PHE A 314 14.04 -0.52 -6.17
CA PHE A 314 14.61 -1.03 -4.94
C PHE A 314 13.53 -1.18 -3.88
N LEU A 315 13.48 -2.36 -3.25
CA LEU A 315 12.78 -2.58 -1.99
C LEU A 315 13.82 -2.85 -0.92
N VAL A 316 13.84 -2.02 0.12
CA VAL A 316 14.84 -2.09 1.19
C VAL A 316 14.14 -2.28 2.52
N VAL A 317 14.60 -3.26 3.30
CA VAL A 317 14.20 -3.45 4.70
C VAL A 317 15.43 -3.39 5.59
N VAL A 318 15.37 -2.53 6.60
CA VAL A 318 16.38 -2.38 7.64
C VAL A 318 15.83 -3.01 8.91
N ASP A 319 16.50 -4.02 9.46
CA ASP A 319 16.13 -4.56 10.77
C ASP A 319 16.45 -3.53 11.88
N GLY A 320 15.91 -3.70 13.07
CA GLY A 320 16.16 -2.75 14.16
C GLY A 320 15.57 -3.18 15.49
N ARG A 321 15.89 -2.43 16.56
CA ARG A 321 15.46 -2.72 17.95
C ARG A 321 15.95 -4.08 18.46
N GLN A 322 17.04 -4.59 17.91
CA GLN A 322 17.60 -5.90 18.22
C GLN A 322 19.08 -5.75 18.57
N PRO A 323 19.41 -5.62 19.86
CA PRO A 323 20.80 -5.53 20.30
C PRO A 323 21.65 -6.67 19.72
N GLY A 324 22.82 -6.33 19.18
CA GLY A 324 23.73 -7.29 18.55
C GLY A 324 23.42 -7.64 17.09
N LEU A 325 22.21 -7.37 16.58
CA LEU A 325 21.84 -7.63 15.18
C LEU A 325 21.67 -6.35 14.37
N SER A 326 20.81 -5.44 14.82
CA SER A 326 20.59 -4.17 14.11
C SER A 326 20.02 -3.09 15.02
N ARG A 327 20.65 -1.91 15.01
CA ARG A 327 20.12 -0.71 15.69
C ARG A 327 19.04 0.01 14.89
N GLY A 328 18.90 -0.29 13.59
CA GLY A 328 18.01 0.42 12.67
C GLY A 328 18.57 1.76 12.21
N MET A 329 17.79 2.45 11.36
CA MET A 329 18.18 3.72 10.74
C MET A 329 17.19 4.84 11.04
N HIS A 330 17.70 6.05 11.11
CA HIS A 330 16.88 7.27 11.03
C HIS A 330 16.72 7.70 9.56
N TYR A 331 15.81 8.64 9.27
CA TYR A 331 15.49 9.02 7.89
C TYR A 331 16.68 9.59 7.11
N GLY A 332 17.59 10.33 7.77
CA GLY A 332 18.81 10.81 7.12
C GLY A 332 19.69 9.70 6.54
N GLU A 333 20.03 8.69 7.35
CA GLU A 333 20.79 7.52 6.89
C GLU A 333 20.06 6.71 5.82
N LEU A 334 18.73 6.62 5.91
CA LEU A 334 17.95 5.97 4.85
C LEU A 334 18.10 6.74 3.55
N ALA A 335 18.02 8.08 3.56
CA ALA A 335 18.26 8.88 2.36
C ALA A 335 19.67 8.67 1.81
N ASP A 336 20.71 8.65 2.67
CA ASP A 336 22.08 8.34 2.24
C ASP A 336 22.21 6.93 1.65
N LEU A 337 21.52 5.94 2.24
CA LEU A 337 21.49 4.58 1.70
C LEU A 337 20.84 4.54 0.33
N MET A 338 19.65 5.14 0.15
CA MET A 338 18.95 5.13 -1.13
C MET A 338 19.71 5.90 -2.21
N ASP A 339 20.38 7.00 -1.85
CA ASP A 339 21.26 7.75 -2.76
C ASP A 339 22.45 6.91 -3.21
N ARG A 340 23.12 6.19 -2.29
CA ARG A 340 24.20 5.24 -2.62
C ARG A 340 23.74 4.08 -3.49
N LEU A 341 22.47 3.67 -3.39
CA LEU A 341 21.85 2.68 -4.28
C LEU A 341 21.48 3.29 -5.65
N GLY A 342 21.72 4.58 -5.87
CA GLY A 342 21.45 5.28 -7.12
C GLY A 342 19.97 5.65 -7.30
N CYS A 343 19.18 5.72 -6.23
CA CYS A 343 17.77 6.11 -6.34
C CYS A 343 17.63 7.61 -6.55
N THR A 344 16.91 7.99 -7.60
CA THR A 344 16.51 9.39 -7.83
C THR A 344 15.22 9.76 -7.07
N ASN A 345 14.45 8.74 -6.69
CA ASN A 345 13.22 8.88 -5.92
C ASN A 345 13.17 7.79 -4.85
N ALA A 346 12.78 8.14 -3.63
CA ALA A 346 12.65 7.20 -2.54
C ALA A 346 11.58 7.63 -1.54
N LEU A 347 10.74 6.68 -1.13
CA LEU A 347 9.64 6.87 -0.19
C LEU A 347 9.77 5.87 0.98
N ASN A 348 9.79 6.40 2.20
CA ASN A 348 9.68 5.56 3.40
C ASN A 348 8.27 4.97 3.51
N MET A 349 8.17 3.73 3.96
CA MET A 349 6.92 3.02 4.27
C MET A 349 6.77 2.84 5.79
N ASP A 350 5.68 2.22 6.25
CA ASP A 350 5.53 1.91 7.68
C ASP A 350 6.73 1.08 8.18
N GLY A 351 7.17 1.37 9.40
CA GLY A 351 8.41 0.86 9.97
C GLY A 351 8.20 0.10 11.27
N GLY A 352 9.26 0.04 12.09
CA GLY A 352 9.22 -0.66 13.36
C GLY A 352 8.88 -2.14 13.16
N GLY A 353 8.00 -2.67 14.02
CA GLY A 353 7.59 -4.08 13.95
C GLY A 353 6.82 -4.47 12.68
N SER A 354 6.45 -3.51 11.83
CA SER A 354 5.83 -3.77 10.52
C SER A 354 6.87 -4.14 9.45
N SER A 355 8.12 -3.67 9.62
CA SER A 355 9.20 -3.86 8.63
C SER A 355 9.48 -5.33 8.38
N THR A 356 9.15 -5.76 7.17
CA THR A 356 9.14 -7.17 6.80
C THR A 356 9.51 -7.31 5.33
N MET A 357 10.42 -8.24 5.02
CA MET A 357 10.69 -8.70 3.67
C MET A 357 10.47 -10.21 3.57
N TRP A 358 9.56 -10.59 2.68
CA TRP A 358 9.35 -11.96 2.26
C TRP A 358 9.90 -12.13 0.84
N LEU A 359 10.64 -13.21 0.63
CA LEU A 359 11.34 -13.49 -0.62
C LEU A 359 11.24 -14.99 -0.93
N ASP A 360 10.64 -15.32 -2.07
CA ASP A 360 10.54 -16.68 -2.61
C ASP A 360 10.18 -17.76 -1.56
N GLY A 361 9.04 -17.59 -0.89
CA GLY A 361 8.56 -18.56 0.09
C GLY A 361 8.99 -18.26 1.53
N THR A 362 10.08 -17.53 1.74
CA THR A 362 10.71 -17.36 3.06
C THR A 362 10.70 -15.93 3.56
N LEU A 363 10.68 -15.77 4.88
CA LEU A 363 10.98 -14.51 5.53
C LEU A 363 12.49 -14.35 5.58
N VAL A 364 13.03 -13.23 5.10
CA VAL A 364 14.50 -13.05 4.99
C VAL A 364 15.08 -12.06 5.99
N ASN A 365 14.26 -11.17 6.54
CA ASN A 365 14.67 -10.26 7.61
C ASN A 365 14.27 -10.80 9.00
N SER A 366 14.61 -10.05 10.06
CA SER A 366 14.25 -10.37 11.45
C SER A 366 13.22 -9.35 12.01
N PRO A 367 11.90 -9.54 11.79
CA PRO A 367 10.89 -8.59 12.24
C PRO A 367 10.93 -8.33 13.74
N SER A 368 10.93 -7.06 14.12
CA SER A 368 11.01 -6.62 15.52
C SER A 368 9.65 -6.59 16.25
N GLY A 369 8.61 -7.20 15.68
CA GLY A 369 7.29 -7.22 16.30
C GLY A 369 7.29 -8.13 17.53
N ARG A 370 6.48 -7.78 18.54
CA ARG A 370 6.45 -8.50 19.84
C ARG A 370 6.20 -10.01 19.71
N MET A 371 5.48 -10.42 18.66
CA MET A 371 5.15 -11.82 18.36
C MET A 371 5.77 -12.27 17.01
N GLY A 372 6.87 -11.63 16.59
CA GLY A 372 7.45 -11.80 15.26
C GLY A 372 6.82 -10.87 14.22
N GLN A 373 6.60 -11.36 13.00
CA GLN A 373 6.05 -10.57 11.90
C GLN A 373 4.68 -9.98 12.25
N ARG A 374 4.57 -8.66 12.26
CA ARG A 374 3.32 -7.96 12.57
C ARG A 374 2.33 -8.11 11.40
N PRO A 375 1.04 -8.37 11.68
CA PRO A 375 -0.03 -8.17 10.69
C PRO A 375 -0.18 -6.69 10.33
N VAL A 376 -0.14 -6.38 9.03
CA VAL A 376 -0.24 -5.01 8.46
C VAL A 376 -1.48 -4.88 7.57
N GLY A 377 -1.86 -3.65 7.20
CA GLY A 377 -3.06 -3.37 6.38
C GLY A 377 -2.87 -3.64 4.88
N ASN A 378 -1.68 -3.39 4.34
CA ASN A 378 -1.37 -3.68 2.93
C ASN A 378 0.12 -4.00 2.73
N ALA A 379 0.46 -4.41 1.51
CA ALA A 379 1.81 -4.78 1.10
C ALA A 379 2.11 -4.32 -0.33
N LEU A 380 3.40 -4.11 -0.60
CA LEU A 380 3.95 -3.89 -1.95
C LEU A 380 4.71 -5.15 -2.36
N MET A 381 4.42 -5.67 -3.56
CA MET A 381 4.95 -6.94 -4.02
C MET A 381 5.51 -6.86 -5.43
N ILE A 382 6.46 -7.75 -5.72
CA ILE A 382 6.90 -8.06 -7.08
C ILE A 382 6.40 -9.46 -7.42
N LEU A 383 5.62 -9.55 -8.49
CA LEU A 383 5.13 -10.81 -9.04
C LEU A 383 5.89 -11.19 -10.30
N GLY A 384 6.19 -12.47 -10.46
CA GLY A 384 6.46 -13.07 -11.76
C GLY A 384 5.15 -13.32 -12.50
N ARG A 385 4.97 -12.74 -13.68
CA ARG A 385 3.80 -12.96 -14.52
C ARG A 385 3.81 -14.39 -15.06
N LEU A 386 2.63 -15.00 -15.10
CA LEU A 386 2.45 -16.25 -15.83
C LEU A 386 2.62 -15.95 -17.32
N VAL A 387 3.69 -16.43 -17.93
CA VAL A 387 3.83 -16.42 -19.39
C VAL A 387 2.84 -17.44 -19.93
N ASP A 388 1.84 -16.97 -20.69
CA ASP A 388 0.93 -17.88 -21.38
C ASP A 388 1.71 -18.57 -22.50
N ARG A 389 2.03 -19.86 -22.31
CA ARG A 389 2.80 -20.66 -23.27
C ARG A 389 1.95 -21.17 -24.44
N SER A 390 0.81 -20.53 -24.71
CA SER A 390 -0.14 -20.91 -25.76
C SER A 390 0.27 -20.43 -27.17
N GLY A 391 1.33 -19.65 -27.30
CA GLY A 391 1.78 -19.07 -28.58
C GLY A 391 3.09 -19.60 -29.17
N ALA A 392 3.70 -20.64 -28.58
CA ALA A 392 4.90 -21.27 -29.15
C ALA A 392 4.51 -22.60 -29.81
N ASN A 393 4.09 -22.52 -31.07
CA ASN A 393 4.07 -23.64 -32.02
C ASN A 393 5.17 -23.45 -33.05
#